data_AF-A0A377NDK3-F1
#
_entry.id   AF-A0A377NDK3-F1
#
_cell.length_a   1.000
_cell.length_b   1.000
_cell.length_c   1.000
_cell.angle_alpha   90.00
_cell.angle_beta   90.00
_cell.angle_gamma   90.00
#
_symmetry.space_group_name_H-M   'P 1'
#
loop_
_entity.id
_entity.type
_entity.pdbx_description
1 polymer ?
#
loop_
_entity_poly.entity_id
_entity_poly.type
_entity_poly.pdbx_seq_one_letter_code
_entity_poly.pdbx_strand_id
1 'polypeptide(L)'
;MPDGPKTLAQRIQWVIPEISKQTREAAAESDPTKRLARYADLQRELQRNSPFVVALQSKLLVALRDNVTGASQNVAGSQLYLDTVNK
;
A
#
# COMPACT_ATOMS: atom_id res chain seq x y z
N MET A 1 -11.90 10.23 -12.35
CA MET A 1 -11.87 9.95 -13.80
C MET A 1 -12.55 8.62 -14.06
N PRO A 2 -13.27 8.44 -15.18
CA PRO A 2 -14.04 7.21 -15.44
C PRO A 2 -13.16 5.95 -15.54
N ASP A 3 -11.86 6.11 -15.80
CA ASP A 3 -10.89 5.02 -15.92
C ASP A 3 -9.85 5.05 -14.79
N GLY A 4 -10.32 4.92 -13.55
CA GLY A 4 -9.42 4.73 -12.41
C GLY A 4 -8.50 3.50 -12.59
N PRO A 5 -7.32 3.48 -11.95
CA PRO A 5 -6.37 2.38 -12.11
C PRO A 5 -7.03 1.03 -11.82
N LYS A 6 -6.94 0.10 -12.80
CA LYS A 6 -7.56 -1.22 -12.67
C LYS A 6 -6.93 -1.99 -11.51
N THR A 7 -7.71 -2.25 -10.47
CA THR A 7 -7.23 -2.96 -9.28
C THR A 7 -6.87 -4.41 -9.62
N LEU A 8 -6.03 -5.04 -8.79
CA LEU A 8 -5.75 -6.48 -8.94
C LEU A 8 -7.02 -7.32 -8.89
N ALA A 9 -7.98 -6.95 -8.03
CA ALA A 9 -9.30 -7.57 -7.95
C ALA A 9 -10.04 -7.55 -9.30
N GLN A 10 -10.04 -6.41 -10.00
CA GLN A 10 -10.67 -6.30 -11.33
C GLN A 10 -9.98 -7.18 -12.39
N ARG A 11 -8.64 -7.29 -12.35
CA ARG A 11 -7.89 -8.12 -13.30
C ARG A 11 -8.22 -9.60 -13.18
N ILE A 12 -8.54 -10.07 -11.98
CA ILE A 12 -8.96 -11.44 -11.70
C ILE A 12 -10.48 -11.62 -11.68
N GLN A 13 -11.24 -10.61 -12.12
CA GLN A 13 -12.71 -10.60 -12.13
C GLN A 13 -13.35 -10.86 -10.74
N TRP A 14 -12.63 -10.52 -9.66
CA TRP A 14 -13.16 -10.62 -8.31
C TRP A 14 -13.97 -9.37 -7.98
N VAL A 15 -15.28 -9.49 -8.10
CA VAL A 15 -16.25 -8.40 -7.89
C VAL A 15 -16.93 -8.56 -6.53
N ILE A 16 -16.76 -7.57 -5.66
CA ILE A 16 -17.40 -7.55 -4.33
C ILE A 16 -17.99 -6.17 -4.07
N PRO A 17 -19.31 -6.00 -4.30
CA PRO A 17 -19.96 -4.72 -4.11
C PRO A 17 -19.87 -4.20 -2.68
N GLU A 18 -19.93 -5.09 -1.68
CA GLU A 18 -19.98 -4.72 -0.27
C GLU A 18 -18.64 -4.18 0.25
N ILE A 19 -17.54 -4.93 0.09
CA ILE A 19 -16.18 -4.45 0.43
C ILE A 19 -15.85 -3.15 -0.34
N SER A 20 -16.31 -3.03 -1.60
CA SER A 20 -16.12 -1.80 -2.38
C SER A 20 -16.89 -0.60 -1.80
N LYS A 21 -18.09 -0.84 -1.23
CA LYS A 21 -18.89 0.18 -0.55
C LYS A 21 -18.25 0.59 0.77
N GLN A 22 -17.88 -0.37 1.61
CA GLN A 22 -17.19 -0.13 2.87
C GLN A 22 -15.87 0.65 2.67
N THR A 23 -15.11 0.33 1.61
CA THR A 23 -13.89 1.07 1.25
C THR A 23 -14.17 2.55 0.97
N ARG A 24 -15.24 2.84 0.22
CA ARG A 24 -15.66 4.22 -0.09
C ARG A 24 -16.13 4.96 1.17
N GLU A 25 -16.87 4.30 2.05
CA GLU A 25 -17.32 4.88 3.31
C GLU A 25 -16.16 5.17 4.26
N ALA A 26 -15.20 4.24 4.38
CA ALA A 26 -14.01 4.44 5.20
C ALA A 26 -13.14 5.60 4.68
N ALA A 27 -13.02 5.74 3.35
CA ALA A 27 -12.30 6.85 2.73
C ALA A 27 -13.00 8.21 2.93
N ALA A 28 -14.33 8.22 3.02
CA ALA A 28 -15.12 9.44 3.26
C ALA A 28 -15.23 9.81 4.75
N GLU A 29 -14.85 8.91 5.67
CA GLU A 29 -14.92 9.15 7.11
C GLU A 29 -13.90 10.22 7.54
N SER A 30 -14.38 11.26 8.21
CA SER A 30 -13.53 12.39 8.63
C SER A 30 -12.90 12.16 9.99
N ASP A 31 -13.61 11.46 10.89
CA ASP A 31 -13.13 11.16 12.24
C ASP A 31 -12.01 10.09 12.18
N PRO A 32 -10.81 10.38 12.72
CA PRO A 32 -9.67 9.46 12.61
C PRO A 32 -9.88 8.15 13.36
N THR A 33 -10.55 8.17 14.52
CA THR A 33 -10.81 6.98 15.34
C THR A 33 -11.82 6.09 14.65
N LYS A 34 -12.91 6.67 14.14
CA LYS A 34 -13.91 5.92 13.37
C LYS A 34 -13.33 5.38 12.07
N ARG A 35 -12.52 6.18 11.36
CA ARG A 35 -11.86 5.75 10.13
C ARG A 35 -10.92 4.58 10.39
N LEU A 36 -10.16 4.59 11.48
CA LEU A 36 -9.29 3.48 11.87
C LEU A 36 -10.08 2.21 12.18
N ALA A 37 -11.18 2.32 12.93
CA ALA A 37 -12.05 1.17 13.22
C ALA A 37 -12.64 0.58 11.93
N ARG A 38 -13.19 1.43 11.03
CA ARG A 38 -13.71 1.01 9.73
C ARG A 38 -12.65 0.29 8.90
N TYR A 39 -11.43 0.80 8.83
CA TYR A 39 -10.35 0.15 8.09
C TYR A 39 -9.95 -1.19 8.70
N ALA A 40 -9.92 -1.32 10.02
CA ALA A 40 -9.60 -2.58 10.68
C ALA A 40 -10.65 -3.67 10.32
N ASP A 41 -11.93 -3.32 10.35
CA ASP A 41 -13.01 -4.25 9.99
C ASP A 41 -12.96 -4.63 8.51
N LEU A 42 -12.84 -3.63 7.63
CA LEU A 42 -12.67 -3.83 6.19
C LEU A 42 -11.49 -4.77 5.88
N GLN A 43 -10.34 -4.55 6.52
CA GLN A 43 -9.14 -5.38 6.30
C GLN A 43 -9.33 -6.82 6.77
N ARG A 44 -10.02 -7.04 7.89
CA ARG A 44 -10.35 -8.41 8.35
C ARG A 44 -11.28 -9.12 7.39
N GLU A 45 -12.31 -8.44 6.89
CA GLU A 45 -13.23 -9.01 5.91
C GLU A 45 -12.50 -9.35 4.60
N LEU A 46 -11.64 -8.44 4.12
CA LEU A 46 -10.80 -8.67 2.96
C LEU A 46 -9.88 -9.89 3.15
N GLN A 47 -9.18 -9.98 4.28
CA GLN A 47 -8.26 -11.10 4.55
C GLN A 47 -8.98 -12.45 4.59
N ARG A 48 -10.21 -12.51 5.12
CA ARG A 48 -10.99 -13.75 5.22
C ARG A 48 -11.57 -14.20 3.88
N ASN A 49 -12.03 -13.25 3.08
CA ASN A 49 -12.84 -13.54 1.89
C ASN A 49 -12.08 -13.37 0.57
N SER A 50 -10.82 -12.89 0.61
CA SER A 50 -10.04 -12.65 -0.60
C SER A 50 -9.32 -13.88 -1.15
N PRO A 51 -9.17 -13.95 -2.48
CA PRO A 51 -8.27 -14.92 -3.12
C PRO A 51 -6.79 -14.51 -2.99
N PHE A 52 -6.48 -13.47 -2.22
CA PHE A 52 -5.12 -12.96 -2.07
C PHE A 52 -4.46 -13.55 -0.82
N VAL A 53 -3.24 -14.05 -0.99
CA VAL A 53 -2.36 -14.42 0.11
C VAL A 53 -1.26 -13.36 0.21
N VAL A 54 -1.29 -12.57 1.27
CA VAL A 54 -0.27 -11.54 1.54
C VAL A 54 0.89 -12.18 2.28
N ALA A 55 2.02 -12.36 1.59
CA ALA A 55 3.19 -13.04 2.16
C ALA A 55 4.34 -12.09 2.52
N LEU A 56 4.64 -11.13 1.64
CA LEU A 56 5.85 -10.31 1.74
C LEU A 56 5.52 -8.84 1.47
N GLN A 57 6.23 -7.95 2.15
CA GLN A 57 6.30 -6.54 1.81
C GLN A 57 7.61 -6.29 1.07
N SER A 58 7.54 -5.69 -0.12
CA SER A 58 8.73 -5.33 -0.88
C SER A 58 9.61 -4.36 -0.09
N LYS A 59 10.93 -4.59 -0.13
CA LYS A 59 11.94 -3.66 0.37
C LYS A 59 12.98 -3.46 -0.73
N LEU A 60 13.37 -2.21 -0.95
CA LEU A 60 14.48 -1.89 -1.83
C LEU A 60 15.79 -2.21 -1.10
N LEU A 61 16.47 -3.28 -1.48
CA LEU A 61 17.78 -3.63 -0.94
C LEU A 61 18.86 -3.01 -1.82
N VAL A 62 19.77 -2.24 -1.21
CA VAL A 62 20.87 -1.55 -1.91
C VAL A 62 22.19 -1.96 -1.26
N ALA A 63 23.14 -2.41 -2.09
CA ALA A 63 24.52 -2.64 -1.67
C ALA A 63 25.36 -1.41 -2.03
N LEU A 64 26.11 -0.90 -1.05
CA LEU A 64 27.00 0.25 -1.21
C LEU A 64 28.44 -0.16 -0.86
N ARG A 65 29.42 0.51 -1.48
CA ARG A 65 30.82 0.37 -1.10
C ARG A 65 31.03 0.95 0.30
N ASP A 66 32.01 0.44 1.02
CA ASP A 66 32.36 0.86 2.38
C ASP A 66 32.62 2.36 2.53
N ASN A 67 33.21 2.99 1.52
CA ASN A 67 33.49 4.43 1.51
C ASN A 67 32.30 5.31 1.08
N VAL A 68 31.16 4.73 0.73
CA VAL A 68 29.98 5.50 0.27
C VAL A 68 29.08 5.82 1.47
N THR A 69 28.94 7.11 1.77
CA THR A 69 28.09 7.62 2.84
C THR A 69 27.01 8.54 2.29
N GLY A 70 25.89 8.71 3.02
CA GLY A 70 24.83 9.66 2.68
C GLY A 70 23.73 9.14 1.74
N ALA A 71 23.83 7.91 1.23
CA ALA A 71 22.74 7.33 0.45
C ALA A 71 21.53 7.00 1.35
N SER A 72 20.35 7.51 1.02
CA SER A 72 19.13 7.31 1.82
C SER A 72 17.93 6.88 0.99
N GLN A 73 17.01 6.12 1.60
CA GLN A 73 15.74 5.75 0.97
C GLN A 73 14.61 6.54 1.61
N ASN A 74 13.68 7.07 0.80
CA ASN A 74 12.49 7.69 1.35
C ASN A 74 11.50 6.66 1.91
N VAL A 75 10.51 7.13 2.66
CA VAL A 75 9.41 6.31 3.21
C VAL A 75 8.58 5.60 2.14
N ALA A 76 8.59 6.12 0.90
CA ALA A 76 7.92 5.47 -0.23
C ALA A 76 8.71 4.28 -0.80
N GLY A 77 9.99 4.11 -0.41
CA GLY A 77 10.83 2.95 -0.71
C GLY A 77 11.11 2.72 -2.19
N SER A 78 10.79 3.69 -3.06
CA SER A 78 10.84 3.51 -4.52
C SER A 78 12.13 4.03 -5.15
N GLN A 79 12.86 4.89 -4.45
CA GLN A 79 14.05 5.56 -4.98
C GLN A 79 15.14 5.67 -3.91
N LEU A 80 16.39 5.52 -4.36
CA LEU A 80 17.58 5.84 -3.59
C LEU A 80 17.97 7.29 -3.88
N TYR A 81 18.06 8.11 -2.83
CA TYR A 81 18.47 9.50 -2.90
C TYR A 81 20.00 9.57 -2.85
N LEU A 82 20.57 10.27 -3.83
CA LEU A 82 22.01 10.39 -4.06
C LEU A 82 22.53 11.83 -3.91
N ASP A 83 21.64 12.77 -3.60
CA ASP A 83 21.92 14.20 -3.46
C ASP A 83 22.88 14.51 -2.30
N THR A 84 22.90 13.65 -1.29
CA THR A 84 23.77 13.75 -0.11
C THR A 84 24.93 12.76 -0.13
N VAL A 85 25.16 12.06 -1.25
CA VAL A 85 26.17 11.01 -1.34
C VAL A 85 27.58 11.58 -1.51
N ASN A 86 28.52 11.06 -0.72
CA ASN A 86 29.95 11.35 -0.85
C ASN A 86 30.80 10.06 -0.88
N LYS A 87 32.02 10.15 -1.44
CA LYS A 87 32.99 9.05 -1.61
C LYS A 87 34.24 9.22 -0.75
#